data_AF-A0A9D6XWW8-F1
#
_entry.id   AF-A0A9D6XWW8-F1
#
_cell.length_a   1.000
_cell.length_b   1.000
_cell.length_c   1.000
_cell.angle_alpha   90.00
_cell.angle_beta   90.00
_cell.angle_gamma   90.00
#
_symmetry.space_group_name_H-M   'P 1'
#
loop_
_entity.id
_entity.type
_entity.pdbx_description
1 polymer ?
#
loop_
_entity_poly.entity_id
_entity_poly.type
_entity_poly.pdbx_seq_one_letter_code
_entity_poly.pdbx_strand_id
1 'polypeptide(L)'
;MNPPKAATARKGDTGSGRAPGRGSEELISGSEAVAHAVRLADVDVITAYPIRPYDTVMQYVSKMIADGDFDCEFIVAESEHSQFEIVKHASAVGARVFVGSSGVGWFYAFEALAVTAGLRLPMVAMVGNRALDDPGAFGVE
;
A
#
# COMPACT_ATOMS: atom_id res chain seq x y z
N MET A 1 9.73 16.61 -16.06
CA MET A 1 9.20 17.13 -14.78
C MET A 1 7.69 17.08 -14.91
N ASN A 2 7.04 16.06 -14.35
CA ASN A 2 5.58 16.01 -14.41
C ASN A 2 5.01 17.21 -13.65
N PRO A 3 3.91 17.83 -14.14
CA PRO A 3 3.25 18.87 -13.39
C PRO A 3 2.84 18.33 -12.01
N PRO A 4 2.86 19.17 -10.96
CA PRO A 4 2.31 18.78 -9.68
C PRO A 4 0.85 18.37 -9.89
N LYS A 5 0.47 17.19 -9.35
CA LYS A 5 -0.93 16.75 -9.35
C LYS A 5 -1.78 17.91 -8.81
N ALA A 6 -2.81 18.30 -9.56
CA ALA A 6 -3.73 19.33 -9.09
C ALA A 6 -4.27 18.87 -7.74
N ALA A 7 -4.10 19.68 -6.71
CA ALA A 7 -4.64 19.39 -5.39
C ALA A 7 -6.16 19.26 -5.53
N THR A 8 -6.65 18.03 -5.65
CA THR A 8 -8.07 17.71 -5.54
C THR A 8 -8.54 18.29 -4.22
N ALA A 9 -9.60 19.09 -4.27
CA ALA A 9 -10.15 19.75 -3.10
C ALA A 9 -10.51 18.67 -2.09
N ARG A 10 -9.67 18.51 -1.06
CA ARG A 10 -9.86 17.52 -0.01
C ARG A 10 -11.23 17.73 0.57
N LYS A 11 -12.05 16.69 0.57
CA LYS A 11 -13.31 16.69 1.31
C LYS A 11 -12.93 17.01 2.75
N GLY A 12 -13.35 18.20 3.20
CA GLY A 12 -13.11 18.62 4.57
C GLY A 12 -13.62 17.52 5.49
N ASP A 13 -12.85 17.23 6.53
CA ASP A 13 -13.20 16.32 7.61
C ASP A 13 -14.55 16.73 8.22
N THR A 14 -15.65 16.25 7.65
CA THR A 14 -17.00 16.50 8.14
C THR A 14 -17.30 15.49 9.23
N GLY A 15 -16.64 15.65 10.39
CA GLY A 15 -16.73 14.70 11.49
C GLY A 15 -16.23 15.25 12.83
N SER A 16 -17.10 16.00 13.51
CA SER A 16 -16.98 16.51 14.89
C SER A 16 -16.07 17.73 15.11
N GLY A 17 -16.65 18.79 15.68
CA GLY A 17 -15.98 20.05 15.97
C GLY A 17 -14.81 19.89 16.95
N ARG A 18 -13.59 19.81 16.42
CA ARG A 18 -12.37 19.73 17.21
C ARG A 18 -11.43 20.88 16.85
N ALA A 19 -10.94 21.56 17.88
CA ALA A 19 -10.00 22.67 17.75
C ALA A 19 -8.73 22.26 16.97
N PRO A 20 -8.14 23.19 16.19
CA PRO A 20 -6.98 22.89 15.35
C PRO A 20 -5.77 22.58 16.24
N GLY A 21 -5.24 21.36 16.13
CA GLY A 21 -3.96 20.99 16.75
C GLY A 21 -3.92 19.71 17.60
N ARG A 22 -5.02 18.93 17.69
CA ARG A 22 -5.01 17.65 18.41
C ARG A 22 -5.22 16.51 17.41
N GLY A 23 -4.23 15.61 17.28
CA GLY A 23 -4.36 14.40 16.46
C GLY A 23 -5.61 13.60 16.85
N SER A 24 -6.23 12.93 15.87
CA SER A 24 -7.30 11.98 16.16
C SER A 24 -6.71 10.75 16.85
N GLU A 25 -7.40 10.25 17.87
CA GLU A 25 -7.07 9.00 18.55
C GLU A 25 -8.23 8.07 18.23
N GLU A 26 -7.94 6.98 17.53
CA GLU A 26 -8.93 6.06 16.98
C GLU A 26 -8.52 4.62 17.32
N LEU A 27 -9.50 3.77 17.63
CA LEU A 27 -9.29 2.33 17.84
C LEU A 27 -9.50 1.60 16.51
N ILE A 28 -8.42 1.47 15.75
CA ILE A 28 -8.41 0.88 14.41
C ILE A 28 -7.52 -0.36 14.36
N SER A 29 -7.75 -1.21 13.36
CA SER A 29 -6.87 -2.36 13.11
C SER A 29 -5.48 -1.91 12.64
N GLY A 30 -4.46 -2.77 12.78
CA GLY A 30 -3.13 -2.49 12.22
C GLY A 30 -3.17 -2.29 10.71
N SER A 31 -4.02 -3.05 10.00
CA SER A 31 -4.21 -2.93 8.56
C SER A 31 -4.78 -1.57 8.15
N GLU A 32 -5.78 -1.10 8.89
CA GLU A 32 -6.39 0.22 8.69
C GLU A 32 -5.40 1.34 9.01
N ALA A 33 -4.61 1.19 10.09
CA ALA A 33 -3.57 2.15 10.44
C ALA A 33 -2.52 2.32 9.32
N VAL A 34 -2.13 1.23 8.65
CA VAL A 34 -1.21 1.33 7.50
C VAL A 34 -1.88 1.99 6.30
N ALA A 35 -3.16 1.70 6.02
CA ALA A 35 -3.88 2.39 4.95
C ALA A 35 -3.93 3.91 5.19
N HIS A 36 -4.19 4.34 6.43
CA HIS A 36 -4.12 5.76 6.81
C HIS A 36 -2.71 6.34 6.64
N ALA A 37 -1.67 5.60 7.03
CA ALA A 37 -0.29 6.04 6.87
C ALA A 37 0.11 6.22 5.40
N VAL A 38 -0.30 5.28 4.53
CA VAL A 38 -0.08 5.34 3.08
C VAL A 38 -0.78 6.56 2.47
N ARG A 39 -2.02 6.83 2.87
CA ARG A 39 -2.76 8.04 2.45
C ARG A 39 -2.09 9.32 2.94
N LEU A 40 -1.69 9.38 4.22
CA LEU A 40 -0.99 10.54 4.78
C LEU A 40 0.37 10.78 4.13
N ALA A 41 1.02 9.70 3.71
CA ALA A 41 2.25 9.73 2.93
C ALA A 41 2.03 10.11 1.46
N ASP A 42 0.80 10.37 1.01
CA ASP A 42 0.51 10.84 -0.37
C ASP A 42 1.20 9.96 -1.42
N VAL A 43 0.97 8.64 -1.33
CA VAL A 43 1.55 7.66 -2.26
C VAL A 43 0.90 7.82 -3.64
N ASP A 44 1.71 7.77 -4.68
CA ASP A 44 1.28 7.99 -6.06
C ASP A 44 0.76 6.73 -6.74
N VAL A 45 1.41 5.59 -6.49
CA VAL A 45 1.13 4.30 -7.13
C VAL A 45 1.16 3.17 -6.11
N ILE A 46 0.10 2.36 -6.13
CA ILE A 46 -0.05 1.15 -5.30
C ILE A 46 -0.42 -0.03 -6.19
N THR A 47 0.24 -1.17 -5.99
CA THR A 47 -0.13 -2.43 -6.64
C THR A 47 -0.65 -3.45 -5.64
N ALA A 48 -1.70 -4.17 -6.02
CA ALA A 48 -2.37 -5.16 -5.16
C ALA A 48 -2.54 -6.51 -5.88
N TYR A 49 -2.45 -7.59 -5.11
CA TYR A 49 -2.74 -8.97 -5.49
C TYR A 49 -3.22 -9.75 -4.24
N PRO A 50 -4.31 -10.52 -4.32
CA PRO A 50 -4.94 -11.05 -3.11
C PRO A 50 -4.12 -12.18 -2.46
N ILE A 51 -3.60 -11.95 -1.25
CA ILE A 51 -3.09 -12.97 -0.32
C ILE A 51 -3.25 -12.47 1.13
N ARG A 52 -3.72 -13.31 2.05
CA ARG A 52 -3.86 -12.95 3.47
C ARG A 52 -2.50 -12.85 4.18
N PRO A 53 -2.34 -12.09 5.27
CA PRO A 53 -3.29 -11.12 5.85
C PRO A 53 -3.15 -9.68 5.31
N TYR A 54 -2.16 -9.39 4.46
CA TYR A 54 -1.90 -8.03 3.97
C TYR A 54 -3.02 -7.47 3.07
N ASP A 55 -3.78 -8.33 2.40
CA ASP A 55 -4.87 -7.95 1.49
C ASP A 55 -5.91 -7.03 2.16
N THR A 56 -6.11 -7.16 3.48
CA THR A 56 -6.96 -6.27 4.26
C THR A 56 -6.53 -4.79 4.13
N VAL A 57 -5.22 -4.50 4.09
CA VAL A 57 -4.71 -3.13 3.90
C VAL A 57 -5.09 -2.61 2.52
N MET A 58 -4.94 -3.45 1.49
CA MET A 58 -5.28 -3.09 0.12
C MET A 58 -6.78 -2.85 -0.06
N GLN A 59 -7.63 -3.57 0.68
CA GLN A 59 -9.08 -3.35 0.73
C GLN A 59 -9.44 -2.00 1.38
N TYR A 60 -8.76 -1.61 2.47
CA TYR A 60 -8.95 -0.28 3.07
C TYR A 60 -8.48 0.84 2.13
N VAL A 61 -7.33 0.66 1.48
CA VAL A 61 -6.81 1.63 0.49
C VAL A 61 -7.79 1.80 -0.67
N SER A 62 -8.26 0.70 -1.27
CA SER A 62 -9.19 0.77 -2.41
C SER A 62 -10.51 1.44 -2.02
N LYS A 63 -10.98 1.23 -0.78
CA LYS A 63 -12.13 1.94 -0.24
C LYS A 63 -11.87 3.44 -0.10
N MET A 64 -10.75 3.86 0.49
CA MET A 64 -10.41 5.29 0.61
C MET A 64 -10.32 5.99 -0.76
N ILE A 65 -9.84 5.27 -1.79
CA ILE A 65 -9.80 5.78 -3.17
C ILE A 65 -11.22 5.92 -3.74
N ALA A 66 -12.07 4.89 -3.56
CA ALA A 66 -13.46 4.91 -4.01
C ALA A 66 -14.30 6.02 -3.32
N ASP A 67 -14.02 6.29 -2.05
CA ASP A 67 -14.68 7.36 -1.27
C ASP A 67 -14.17 8.77 -1.64
N GLY A 68 -13.07 8.86 -2.40
CA GLY A 68 -12.44 10.12 -2.83
C GLY A 68 -11.53 10.76 -1.78
N ASP A 69 -11.20 10.02 -0.71
CA ASP A 69 -10.36 10.49 0.40
C ASP A 69 -8.86 10.27 0.16
N PHE A 70 -8.52 9.49 -0.87
CA PHE A 70 -7.15 9.21 -1.29
C PHE A 70 -7.05 9.18 -2.83
N ASP A 71 -6.10 9.92 -3.40
CA ASP A 71 -5.87 10.00 -4.84
C ASP A 71 -4.56 9.30 -5.21
N CYS A 72 -4.66 8.06 -5.69
CA CYS A 72 -3.55 7.19 -6.02
C CYS A 72 -3.92 6.27 -7.20
N GLU A 73 -2.95 5.97 -8.05
CA GLU A 73 -3.11 4.92 -9.06
C GLU A 73 -3.09 3.56 -8.36
N PHE A 74 -4.24 2.87 -8.34
CA PHE A 74 -4.38 1.55 -7.72
C PHE A 74 -4.49 0.47 -8.78
N ILE A 75 -3.44 -0.32 -8.92
CA ILE A 75 -3.31 -1.33 -9.98
C ILE A 75 -3.48 -2.72 -9.36
N VAL A 76 -4.48 -3.47 -9.82
CA VAL A 76 -4.61 -4.89 -9.49
C VAL A 76 -3.74 -5.68 -10.47
N ALA A 77 -2.65 -6.24 -9.98
CA ALA A 77 -1.73 -7.05 -10.77
C ALA A 77 -2.27 -8.47 -10.93
N GLU A 78 -1.66 -9.23 -11.84
CA GLU A 78 -1.95 -10.64 -12.10
C GLU A 78 -1.18 -11.60 -11.18
N SER A 79 -0.13 -11.10 -10.51
CA SER A 79 0.79 -11.91 -9.69
C SER A 79 1.59 -11.04 -8.72
N GLU A 80 2.12 -11.59 -7.63
CA GLU A 80 3.04 -10.86 -6.75
C GLU A 80 4.32 -10.42 -7.46
N HIS A 81 4.88 -11.26 -8.33
CA HIS A 81 6.06 -10.87 -9.11
C HIS A 81 5.78 -9.60 -9.91
N SER A 82 4.64 -9.56 -10.60
CA SER A 82 4.19 -8.41 -11.38
C SER A 82 3.88 -7.19 -10.50
N GLN A 83 3.29 -7.37 -9.31
CA GLN A 83 3.06 -6.26 -8.38
C GLN A 83 4.35 -5.51 -8.08
N PHE A 84 5.41 -6.24 -7.71
CA PHE A 84 6.70 -5.67 -7.33
C PHE A 84 7.45 -5.09 -8.54
N GLU A 85 7.35 -5.72 -9.71
CA GLU A 85 7.91 -5.17 -10.95
C GLU A 85 7.27 -3.84 -11.35
N ILE A 86 5.93 -3.72 -11.26
CA ILE A 86 5.21 -2.49 -11.59
C ILE A 86 5.64 -1.35 -10.67
N VAL A 87 5.63 -1.53 -9.34
CA VAL A 87 6.02 -0.44 -8.43
C VAL A 87 7.50 -0.11 -8.48
N LYS A 88 8.37 -1.09 -8.76
CA LYS A 88 9.79 -0.85 -9.00
C LYS A 88 9.98 0.13 -10.16
N HIS A 89 9.32 -0.11 -11.29
CA HIS A 89 9.40 0.78 -12.45
C HIS A 89 8.68 2.12 -12.25
N ALA A 90 7.55 2.14 -11.53
CA ALA A 90 6.89 3.39 -11.14
C ALA A 90 7.81 4.27 -10.26
N SER A 91 8.53 3.65 -9.31
CA SER A 91 9.53 4.35 -8.50
C SER A 91 10.68 4.89 -9.35
N ALA A 92 11.13 4.14 -10.36
CA ALA A 92 12.20 4.56 -11.27
C ALA A 92 11.86 5.83 -12.08
N VAL A 93 10.57 6.10 -12.33
CA VAL A 93 10.11 7.33 -12.98
C VAL A 93 9.76 8.45 -11.98
N GLY A 94 10.02 8.24 -10.69
CA GLY A 94 9.91 9.25 -9.64
C GLY A 94 8.62 9.23 -8.83
N ALA A 95 7.76 8.22 -8.98
CA ALA A 95 6.56 8.07 -8.17
C ALA A 95 6.90 7.60 -6.74
N ARG A 96 6.18 8.11 -5.74
CA ARG A 96 6.17 7.49 -4.41
C ARG A 96 5.32 6.23 -4.48
N VAL A 97 5.88 5.09 -4.11
CA VAL A 97 5.22 3.79 -4.29
C VAL A 97 5.05 3.04 -2.97
N PHE A 98 3.95 2.32 -2.88
CA PHE A 98 3.69 1.36 -1.80
C PHE A 98 3.19 0.04 -2.39
N VAL A 99 3.68 -1.07 -1.84
CA VAL A 99 3.28 -2.42 -2.23
C VAL A 99 3.26 -3.30 -1.00
N GLY A 100 2.70 -4.49 -1.10
CA GLY A 100 2.81 -5.49 -0.06
C GLY A 100 2.49 -6.88 -0.58
N SER A 101 2.85 -7.87 0.23
CA SER A 101 2.43 -9.26 0.08
C SER A 101 2.64 -9.99 1.40
N SER A 102 2.37 -11.30 1.41
CA SER A 102 2.49 -12.17 2.57
C SER A 102 3.07 -13.54 2.22
N GLY A 103 3.83 -14.13 3.15
CA GLY A 103 4.29 -15.53 3.06
C GLY A 103 4.92 -15.87 1.70
N VAL A 104 4.39 -16.89 1.02
CA VAL A 104 4.91 -17.35 -0.28
C VAL A 104 4.87 -16.29 -1.38
N GLY A 105 4.01 -15.28 -1.28
CA GLY A 105 3.95 -14.18 -2.25
C GLY A 105 5.23 -13.34 -2.27
N TRP A 106 5.87 -13.14 -1.10
CA TRP A 106 7.19 -12.50 -1.01
C TRP A 106 8.28 -13.31 -1.72
N PHE A 107 8.22 -14.64 -1.62
CA PHE A 107 9.16 -15.53 -2.31
C PHE A 107 8.89 -15.62 -3.80
N TYR A 108 7.63 -15.51 -4.21
CA TYR A 108 7.27 -15.47 -5.62
C TYR A 108 7.78 -14.18 -6.30
N ALA A 109 7.81 -13.06 -5.58
CA ALA A 109 8.37 -11.78 -6.03
C ALA A 109 9.88 -11.62 -5.79
N PHE A 110 10.59 -12.68 -5.40
CA PHE A 110 11.97 -12.55 -4.89
C PHE A 110 12.96 -11.99 -5.92
N GLU A 111 12.77 -12.30 -7.21
CA GLU A 111 13.59 -11.73 -8.29
C GLU A 111 13.52 -10.20 -8.31
N ALA A 112 12.31 -9.64 -8.33
CA ALA A 112 12.06 -8.20 -8.34
C ALA A 112 12.63 -7.52 -7.08
N LEU A 113 12.45 -8.17 -5.93
CA LEU A 113 12.93 -7.68 -4.62
C LEU A 113 14.46 -7.63 -4.55
N ALA A 114 15.13 -8.71 -4.94
CA ALA A 114 16.59 -8.82 -4.88
C ALA A 114 17.28 -7.74 -5.70
N VAL A 115 16.73 -7.39 -6.87
CA VAL A 115 17.31 -6.36 -7.74
C VAL A 115 16.96 -4.93 -7.32
N THR A 116 15.81 -4.71 -6.66
CA THR A 116 15.33 -3.37 -6.29
C THR A 116 16.37 -2.58 -5.48
N ALA A 117 16.98 -3.20 -4.47
CA ALA A 117 17.96 -2.51 -3.63
C ALA A 117 19.19 -2.05 -4.43
N GLY A 118 19.65 -2.86 -5.40
CA GLY A 118 20.75 -2.51 -6.28
C GLY A 118 20.46 -1.32 -7.20
N LEU A 119 19.19 -1.10 -7.53
CA LEU A 119 18.73 0.04 -8.33
C LEU A 119 18.55 1.33 -7.50
N ARG A 120 18.68 1.25 -6.17
CA ARG A 120 18.49 2.38 -5.23
C ARG A 120 17.13 3.05 -5.37
N LEU A 121 16.09 2.25 -5.58
CA LEU A 121 14.71 2.72 -5.73
C LEU A 121 14.03 2.83 -4.35
N PRO A 122 13.45 3.98 -3.99
CA PRO A 122 12.83 4.21 -2.68
C PRO A 122 11.41 3.62 -2.60
N MET A 123 11.31 2.29 -2.69
CA MET A 123 10.06 1.56 -2.51
C MET A 123 9.80 1.25 -1.03
N VAL A 124 8.56 1.43 -0.57
CA VAL A 124 8.09 0.89 0.71
C VAL A 124 7.26 -0.35 0.45
N ALA A 125 7.67 -1.48 1.02
CA ALA A 125 6.99 -2.76 0.87
C ALA A 125 6.55 -3.30 2.24
N MET A 126 5.26 -3.55 2.40
CA MET A 126 4.68 -4.20 3.58
C MET A 126 4.88 -5.71 3.53
N VAL A 127 5.29 -6.27 4.67
CA VAL A 127 5.28 -7.71 4.91
C VAL A 127 4.07 -8.06 5.77
N GLY A 128 3.05 -8.69 5.20
CA GLY A 128 2.04 -9.40 5.95
C GLY A 128 2.64 -10.72 6.43
N ASN A 129 3.17 -10.76 7.65
CA ASN A 129 3.84 -11.96 8.15
C ASN A 129 2.87 -13.16 8.17
N ARG A 130 3.17 -14.14 7.33
CA ARG A 130 2.43 -15.40 7.15
C ARG A 130 3.45 -16.51 6.95
N ALA A 131 3.19 -17.70 7.52
CA ALA A 131 4.04 -18.87 7.30
C ALA A 131 4.08 -19.25 5.81
N LEU A 132 5.23 -19.76 5.35
CA LEU A 132 5.35 -20.36 4.02
C LEU A 132 4.59 -21.69 3.97
N ASP A 133 4.29 -22.13 2.75
CA ASP A 133 3.71 -23.45 2.51
C ASP A 133 4.81 -24.52 2.76
N ASP A 134 4.61 -25.67 3.39
CA ASP A 134 3.46 -26.54 3.73
C ASP A 134 3.37 -26.72 5.27
N PRO A 135 2.18 -26.73 5.94
CA PRO A 135 0.80 -26.71 5.43
C PRO A 135 0.24 -25.32 5.09
N GLY A 136 1.07 -24.28 5.17
CA GLY A 136 0.63 -22.89 5.26
C GLY A 136 0.00 -22.60 6.63
N ALA A 137 -0.13 -21.33 7.00
CA ALA A 137 -0.80 -20.94 8.25
C ALA A 137 -2.32 -21.18 8.16
N PHE A 138 -2.77 -22.43 8.31
CA PHE A 138 -4.18 -22.75 8.46
C PHE A 138 -4.63 -22.37 9.89
N GLY A 139 -5.40 -21.28 10.02
CA GLY A 139 -6.15 -20.95 11.24
C GLY A 139 -5.40 -20.25 12.38
N VAL A 140 -4.25 -19.62 12.10
CA VAL A 140 -3.46 -18.87 13.12
C VAL A 140 -3.13 -17.42 12.71
N GLU A 141 -3.86 -16.86 11.74
CA GLU A 141 -3.73 -15.46 11.29
C GLU A 141 -4.85 -14.57 11.83
#